data_AF-A0A852RSF3-F1
#
_entry.id   AF-A0A852RSF3-F1
#
_cell.length_a   1.000
_cell.length_b   1.000
_cell.length_c   1.000
_cell.angle_alpha   90.00
_cell.angle_beta   90.00
_cell.angle_gamma   90.00
#
_symmetry.space_group_name_H-M   'P 1'
#
loop_
_entity.id
_entity.type
_entity.pdbx_description
1 polymer ?
#
loop_
_entity_poly.entity_id
_entity_poly.type
_entity_poly.pdbx_seq_one_letter_code
_entity_poly.pdbx_strand_id
1 'polypeptide(L)'
;MSAQPATHRPTHVAPPPSCDEAASLSTGQLVARVSEDLRELVRDEVRLARAEMAGKAKRAGVGAGMLGGAGLLALYGVGVLLAAAVLGLAVALPAWLAGLVVGVVVLAVAGVLAIVGRNRITEATPPVPERTLTSVRKDVAAVRHTR
;
A
#
# COMPACT_ATOMS: atom_id res chain seq x y z
N MET A 1 35.44 -9.72 -13.05
CA MET A 1 35.06 -9.21 -14.39
C MET A 1 35.06 -10.40 -15.33
N SER A 2 33.96 -11.16 -15.34
CA SER A 2 33.82 -12.38 -16.15
C SER A 2 32.60 -12.20 -17.03
N ALA A 3 32.84 -12.05 -18.33
CA ALA A 3 31.82 -11.93 -19.36
C ALA A 3 31.06 -13.25 -19.49
N GLN A 4 29.73 -13.19 -19.50
CA GLN A 4 28.85 -14.33 -19.74
C GLN A 4 28.37 -14.29 -21.21
N PRO A 5 28.39 -15.43 -21.93
CA PRO A 5 28.12 -15.45 -23.36
C PRO A 5 26.62 -15.29 -23.65
N ALA A 6 26.29 -14.44 -24.62
CA ALA A 6 24.96 -14.31 -25.16
C ALA A 6 24.55 -15.63 -25.85
N THR A 7 23.63 -16.37 -25.24
CA THR A 7 23.02 -17.55 -25.86
C THR A 7 22.04 -17.07 -26.94
N HIS A 8 22.51 -17.13 -28.17
CA HIS A 8 21.72 -16.88 -29.38
C HIS A 8 20.56 -17.90 -29.43
N ARG A 9 19.33 -17.43 -29.21
CA ARG A 9 18.13 -18.24 -29.35
C ARG A 9 17.95 -18.55 -30.85
N PRO A 10 17.69 -19.80 -31.26
CA PRO A 10 17.34 -20.09 -32.64
C PRO A 10 16.01 -19.42 -32.94
N THR A 11 16.01 -18.40 -33.80
CA THR A 11 14.79 -17.95 -34.47
C THR A 11 14.37 -19.08 -35.39
N HIS A 12 13.46 -19.93 -34.91
CA HIS A 12 12.82 -20.95 -35.72
C HIS A 12 11.96 -20.25 -36.78
N VAL A 13 12.57 -19.91 -37.91
CA VAL A 13 11.85 -19.48 -39.11
C VAL A 13 11.16 -20.72 -39.63
N ALA A 14 9.90 -20.90 -39.23
CA ALA A 14 9.03 -21.89 -39.86
C ALA A 14 8.97 -21.56 -41.37
N PRO A 15 9.03 -22.56 -42.26
CA PRO A 15 8.91 -22.33 -43.70
C PRO A 15 7.61 -21.57 -43.99
N PRO A 16 7.61 -20.62 -44.94
CA PRO A 16 6.38 -19.90 -45.29
C PRO A 16 5.34 -20.92 -45.74
N PRO A 17 4.09 -20.83 -45.27
CA PRO A 17 3.03 -21.72 -45.70
C PRO A 17 2.95 -21.68 -47.23
N SER A 18 2.81 -22.85 -47.86
CA SER A 18 2.50 -22.92 -49.29
C SER A 18 1.21 -22.14 -49.55
N CYS A 19 1.12 -21.48 -50.70
CA CYS A 19 0.00 -20.57 -51.01
C CYS A 19 -1.38 -21.26 -50.92
N ASP A 20 -1.44 -22.60 -50.96
CA ASP A 20 -2.64 -23.42 -50.76
C ASP A 20 -3.04 -23.59 -49.28
N GLU A 21 -2.10 -23.57 -48.34
CA GLU A 21 -2.37 -23.74 -46.90
C GLU A 21 -2.79 -22.42 -46.26
N ALA A 22 -2.24 -21.30 -46.73
CA ALA A 22 -2.68 -19.97 -46.34
C ALA A 22 -4.07 -19.60 -46.93
N ALA A 23 -4.40 -20.10 -48.13
CA ALA A 23 -5.69 -19.87 -48.78
C ALA A 23 -6.84 -20.76 -48.24
N SER A 24 -6.53 -21.81 -47.47
CA SER A 24 -7.51 -22.73 -46.87
C SER A 24 -7.82 -22.47 -45.40
N LEU A 25 -7.08 -21.55 -44.74
CA LEU A 25 -7.44 -21.06 -43.42
C LEU A 25 -8.63 -20.10 -43.54
N SER A 26 -9.79 -20.52 -43.04
CA SER A 26 -10.97 -19.65 -43.05
C SER A 26 -10.73 -18.41 -42.19
N THR A 27 -11.40 -17.30 -42.49
CA THR A 27 -11.37 -16.08 -41.66
C THR A 27 -11.65 -16.37 -40.17
N GLY A 28 -12.45 -17.41 -39.89
CA GLY A 28 -12.70 -17.88 -38.52
C GLY A 28 -11.48 -18.49 -37.83
N GLN A 29 -10.59 -19.16 -38.55
CA GLN A 29 -9.37 -19.76 -37.99
C GLN A 29 -8.29 -18.70 -37.68
N LEU A 30 -8.19 -17.62 -38.47
CA LEU A 30 -7.30 -16.49 -38.15
C LEU A 30 -7.77 -15.74 -36.91
N VAL A 31 -9.08 -15.45 -36.82
CA VAL A 31 -9.66 -14.80 -35.63
C VAL A 31 -9.48 -15.66 -34.39
N ALA A 32 -9.61 -16.99 -34.51
CA ALA A 32 -9.37 -17.92 -33.41
C ALA A 32 -7.91 -17.89 -32.92
N ARG A 33 -6.93 -17.86 -33.84
CA ARG A 33 -5.50 -17.77 -33.48
C ARG A 33 -5.13 -16.45 -32.81
N VAL A 34 -5.53 -15.32 -33.39
CA VAL A 34 -5.27 -14.00 -32.80
C VAL A 34 -5.93 -13.88 -31.42
N SER A 35 -7.14 -14.42 -31.26
CA SER A 35 -7.81 -14.46 -29.95
C SER A 35 -7.03 -15.30 -28.92
N GLU A 36 -6.39 -16.39 -29.34
CA GLU A 36 -5.57 -17.22 -28.48
C GLU A 36 -4.25 -16.53 -28.11
N ASP A 37 -3.59 -15.88 -29.08
CA ASP A 37 -2.36 -15.11 -28.84
C ASP A 37 -2.60 -13.93 -27.87
N LEU A 38 -3.74 -13.23 -28.01
CA LEU A 38 -4.15 -12.18 -27.06
C LEU A 38 -4.43 -12.74 -25.66
N ARG A 39 -5.04 -13.93 -25.55
CA ARG A 39 -5.26 -14.59 -24.24
C ARG A 39 -3.93 -14.96 -23.59
N GLU A 40 -2.97 -15.43 -24.38
CA GLU A 40 -1.63 -15.76 -23.90
C GLU A 40 -0.90 -14.50 -23.42
N LEU A 41 -0.92 -13.41 -24.20
CA LEU A 41 -0.32 -12.13 -23.81
C LEU A 41 -0.93 -11.58 -22.52
N VAL A 42 -2.26 -11.59 -22.39
CA VAL A 42 -2.95 -11.14 -21.17
C VAL A 42 -2.56 -12.01 -19.97
N ARG A 43 -2.44 -13.33 -20.14
CA ARG A 43 -1.98 -14.23 -19.07
C ARG A 43 -0.54 -13.92 -18.65
N ASP A 44 0.33 -13.61 -19.60
CA ASP A 44 1.72 -13.26 -19.33
C ASP A 44 1.85 -11.91 -18.63
N GLU A 45 1.11 -10.89 -19.04
CA GLU A 45 1.09 -9.59 -18.38
C GLU A 45 0.58 -9.71 -16.94
N VAL A 46 -0.47 -10.51 -16.71
CA VAL A 46 -0.96 -10.83 -15.37
C VAL A 46 0.11 -11.57 -14.55
N ARG A 47 0.84 -12.52 -15.16
CA ARG A 47 1.90 -13.27 -14.47
C ARG A 47 3.06 -12.36 -14.09
N LEU A 48 3.46 -11.45 -14.98
CA LEU A 48 4.50 -10.46 -14.73
C LEU A 48 4.08 -9.48 -13.64
N ALA A 49 2.87 -8.92 -13.75
CA ALA A 49 2.30 -8.03 -12.74
C ALA A 49 2.23 -8.72 -11.37
N ARG A 50 1.81 -9.99 -11.31
CA ARG A 50 1.82 -10.78 -10.07
C ARG A 50 3.22 -10.96 -9.51
N ALA A 51 4.23 -11.25 -10.34
CA ALA A 51 5.61 -11.41 -9.89
C ALA A 51 6.18 -10.09 -9.33
N GLU A 52 5.94 -8.97 -10.02
CA GLU A 52 6.37 -7.65 -9.55
C GLU A 52 5.65 -7.25 -8.25
N MET A 53 4.33 -7.46 -8.18
CA MET A 53 3.53 -7.18 -7.00
C MET A 53 3.94 -8.05 -5.81
N ALA A 54 4.28 -9.33 -6.01
CA ALA A 54 4.80 -10.20 -4.95
C ALA A 54 6.13 -9.66 -4.39
N GLY A 55 7.02 -9.18 -5.27
CA GLY A 55 8.28 -8.54 -4.88
C GLY A 55 8.05 -7.26 -4.07
N LYS A 56 7.14 -6.39 -4.53
CA LYS A 56 6.75 -5.16 -3.83
C LYS A 56 6.10 -5.46 -2.48
N ALA A 57 5.17 -6.42 -2.44
CA ALA A 57 4.48 -6.84 -1.22
C ALA A 57 5.46 -7.41 -0.19
N LYS A 58 6.44 -8.23 -0.60
CA LYS A 58 7.47 -8.75 0.31
C LYS A 58 8.29 -7.62 0.93
N ARG A 59 8.77 -6.67 0.11
CA ARG A 59 9.56 -5.52 0.60
C ARG A 59 8.72 -4.64 1.53
N ALA A 60 7.49 -4.33 1.15
CA ALA A 60 6.55 -3.60 1.99
C ALA A 60 6.26 -4.34 3.30
N GLY A 61 6.08 -5.66 3.27
CA GLY A 61 5.84 -6.50 4.44
C GLY A 61 7.04 -6.54 5.39
N VAL A 62 8.27 -6.66 4.87
CA VAL A 62 9.48 -6.55 5.70
C VAL A 62 9.60 -5.16 6.32
N GLY A 63 9.38 -4.10 5.53
CA GLY A 63 9.40 -2.72 6.04
C GLY A 63 8.35 -2.48 7.13
N ALA A 64 7.12 -2.94 6.92
CA ALA A 64 6.05 -2.86 7.91
C ALA A 64 6.39 -3.68 9.17
N GLY A 65 6.98 -4.87 9.02
CA GLY A 65 7.45 -5.68 10.13
C GLY A 65 8.57 -5.01 10.93
N MET A 66 9.55 -4.39 10.25
CA MET A 66 10.62 -3.62 10.90
C MET A 66 10.07 -2.40 11.64
N LEU A 67 9.16 -1.63 11.03
CA LEU A 67 8.54 -0.50 11.71
C LEU A 67 7.66 -0.92 12.88
N GLY A 68 6.92 -2.03 12.74
CA GLY A 68 6.15 -2.62 13.84
C GLY A 68 7.06 -3.04 15.00
N GLY A 69 8.14 -3.76 14.70
CA GLY A 69 9.14 -4.17 15.69
C GLY A 69 9.84 -2.99 16.36
N ALA A 70 10.25 -1.98 15.59
CA ALA A 70 10.84 -0.76 16.11
C ALA A 70 9.87 0.02 17.00
N GLY A 71 8.59 0.13 16.60
CA GLY A 71 7.55 0.75 17.40
C GLY A 71 7.31 0.02 18.73
N LEU A 72 7.29 -1.31 18.71
CA LEU A 72 7.16 -2.11 19.92
C LEU A 72 8.35 -1.94 20.86
N LEU A 73 9.58 -2.00 20.34
CA LEU A 73 10.78 -1.76 21.13
C LEU A 73 10.83 -0.33 21.69
N ALA A 74 10.45 0.67 20.89
CA ALA A 74 10.36 2.05 21.34
C ALA A 74 9.33 2.20 22.47
N LEU A 75 8.17 1.53 22.38
CA LEU A 75 7.17 1.51 23.44
C LEU A 75 7.73 0.95 24.76
N TYR A 76 8.42 -0.19 24.72
CA TYR A 76 9.11 -0.73 25.89
C TYR A 76 10.20 0.20 26.41
N GLY A 77 10.98 0.81 25.51
CA GLY A 77 12.01 1.79 25.85
C GLY A 77 11.46 3.00 26.59
N VAL A 78 10.32 3.54 26.14
CA VAL A 78 9.60 4.61 26.85
C VAL A 78 9.18 4.13 28.24
N GLY A 79 8.64 2.91 28.37
CA GLY A 79 8.31 2.33 29.68
C GLY A 79 9.50 2.26 30.64
N VAL A 80 10.66 1.82 30.16
CA VAL A 80 11.91 1.78 30.94
C VAL A 80 12.36 3.19 31.34
N LEU A 81 12.29 4.17 30.43
CA LEU A 81 12.64 5.56 30.73
C LEU A 81 11.69 6.19 31.76
N LEU A 82 10.39 5.91 31.68
CA LEU A 82 9.42 6.36 32.68
C LEU A 82 9.69 5.72 34.04
N ALA A 83 10.00 4.42 34.09
CA ALA A 83 10.39 3.76 35.33
C ALA A 83 11.66 4.37 35.92
N ALA A 84 12.67 4.66 35.08
CA ALA A 84 13.89 5.34 35.50
C ALA A 84 13.62 6.75 36.04
N ALA A 85 12.71 7.50 35.40
CA ALA A 85 12.29 8.82 35.88
C ALA A 85 11.61 8.74 37.25
N VAL A 86 10.71 7.76 37.44
CA VAL A 86 10.06 7.52 38.74
C VAL A 86 11.09 7.16 39.80
N LEU A 87 11.99 6.21 39.53
CA LEU A 87 13.03 5.78 40.47
C LEU A 87 14.00 6.92 40.79
N GLY A 88 14.40 7.71 39.81
CA GLY A 88 15.26 8.88 40.00
C GLY A 88 14.61 9.94 40.89
N LEU A 89 13.33 10.24 40.65
CA LEU A 89 12.58 11.18 41.50
C LEU A 89 12.27 10.60 42.89
N ALA A 90 12.16 9.27 43.01
CA ALA A 90 11.97 8.57 44.27
C ALA A 90 13.18 8.65 45.22
N VAL A 91 14.34 9.13 44.74
CA VAL A 91 15.47 9.49 45.62
C VAL A 91 15.17 10.72 46.47
N ALA A 92 14.32 11.62 45.98
CA ALA A 92 13.95 12.86 46.66
C ALA A 92 12.54 12.82 47.30
N LEU A 93 11.64 11.95 46.83
CA LEU A 93 10.24 11.85 47.26
C LEU A 93 9.85 10.39 47.52
N PRO A 94 8.77 10.12 48.29
CA PRO A 94 8.22 8.78 48.38
C PRO A 94 7.85 8.22 46.99
N ALA A 95 8.14 6.94 46.76
CA ALA A 95 7.98 6.30 45.44
C ALA A 95 6.57 6.45 44.85
N TRP A 96 5.52 6.40 45.69
CA TRP A 96 4.13 6.58 45.25
C TRP A 96 3.88 7.99 44.70
N LEU A 97 4.48 9.02 45.33
CA LEU A 97 4.33 10.42 44.91
C LEU A 97 5.14 10.70 43.65
N ALA A 98 6.36 10.16 43.55
CA ALA A 98 7.16 10.21 42.33
C ALA A 98 6.41 9.60 41.13
N GLY A 99 5.77 8.45 41.34
CA GLY A 99 4.90 7.81 40.34
C GLY A 99 3.75 8.69 39.89
N LEU A 100 3.06 9.37 40.82
CA LEU A 100 1.97 10.29 40.49
C LEU A 100 2.45 11.50 39.68
N VAL A 101 3.57 12.11 40.07
CA VAL A 101 4.13 13.28 39.36
C VAL A 101 4.48 12.93 37.92
N VAL A 102 5.24 11.84 37.71
CA VAL A 102 5.59 11.38 36.36
C VAL A 102 4.34 11.00 35.58
N GLY A 103 3.38 10.31 36.21
CA GLY A 103 2.11 9.93 35.59
C GLY A 103 1.30 11.12 35.10
N VAL A 104 1.17 12.18 35.90
CA VAL A 104 0.47 13.41 35.50
C VAL A 104 1.16 14.08 34.31
N VAL A 105 2.50 14.17 34.32
CA VAL A 105 3.26 14.73 33.19
C VAL A 105 3.01 13.94 31.91
N VAL A 106 3.07 12.61 31.97
CA VAL A 106 2.82 11.73 30.82
C VAL A 106 1.39 11.89 30.30
N LEU A 107 0.39 11.94 31.18
CA LEU A 107 -1.00 12.13 30.79
C LEU A 107 -1.25 13.50 30.15
N ALA A 108 -0.61 14.56 30.65
CA ALA A 108 -0.69 15.88 30.05
C ALA A 108 -0.13 15.88 28.62
N VAL A 109 1.06 15.29 28.42
CA VAL A 109 1.67 15.16 27.09
C VAL A 109 0.78 14.31 26.17
N ALA A 110 0.29 13.17 26.64
CA ALA A 110 -0.61 12.30 25.87
C ALA A 110 -1.91 13.03 25.47
N GLY A 111 -2.49 13.82 26.38
CA GLY A 111 -3.66 14.65 26.09
C GLY A 111 -3.40 15.67 24.99
N VAL A 112 -2.27 16.39 25.04
CA VAL A 112 -1.88 17.34 23.99
C VAL A 112 -1.70 16.62 22.64
N LEU A 113 -0.97 15.52 22.63
CA LEU A 113 -0.76 14.72 21.41
C LEU A 113 -2.08 14.19 20.84
N ALA A 114 -3.02 13.76 21.69
CA ALA A 114 -4.34 13.30 21.27
C ALA A 114 -5.15 14.42 20.61
N ILE A 115 -5.13 15.63 21.18
CA ILE A 115 -5.82 16.80 20.61
C ILE A 115 -5.19 17.18 19.27
N VAL A 116 -3.86 17.30 19.21
CA VAL A 116 -3.15 17.65 17.96
C VAL A 116 -3.40 16.60 16.89
N GLY A 117 -3.29 15.32 17.23
CA GLY A 117 -3.53 14.20 16.32
C GLY A 117 -4.97 14.21 15.79
N ARG A 118 -5.96 14.39 16.67
CA ARG A 118 -7.37 14.53 16.28
C ARG A 118 -7.57 15.69 15.30
N ASN A 119 -6.97 16.85 15.56
CA ASN A 119 -7.10 18.02 14.69
C ASN A 119 -6.50 17.73 13.30
N ARG A 120 -5.32 17.12 13.25
CA ARG A 120 -4.67 16.75 11.98
C ARG A 120 -5.47 15.73 11.17
N ILE A 121 -6.06 14.72 11.82
CA ILE A 121 -6.94 13.75 11.15
C ILE A 121 -8.19 14.43 10.61
N THR A 122 -8.79 15.33 11.39
CA THR A 122 -10.00 16.07 11.00
C THR A 122 -9.72 17.01 9.81
N GLU A 123 -8.56 17.67 9.78
CA GLU A 123 -8.13 18.50 8.65
C GLU A 123 -7.85 17.67 7.38
N ALA A 124 -7.20 16.52 7.53
CA ALA A 124 -6.87 15.64 6.41
C ALA A 124 -8.09 14.89 5.84
N THR A 125 -9.15 14.77 6.64
CA THR A 125 -10.36 14.02 6.28
C THR A 125 -11.60 14.86 6.62
N PRO A 126 -11.98 15.86 5.78
CA PRO A 126 -13.21 16.61 6.00
C PRO A 126 -14.39 15.63 6.09
N PRO A 127 -15.17 15.63 7.18
CA PRO A 127 -16.29 14.70 7.38
C PRO A 127 -17.36 14.78 6.29
N VAL A 128 -17.36 15.87 5.51
CA VAL A 128 -18.19 16.03 4.34
C VAL A 128 -17.34 16.57 3.19
N PRO A 129 -17.19 15.81 2.09
CA PRO A 129 -16.54 16.34 0.90
C PRO A 129 -17.44 17.43 0.33
N GLU A 130 -17.06 18.70 0.51
CA GLU A 130 -17.84 19.86 0.05
C GLU A 130 -18.18 19.76 -1.44
N ARG A 131 -17.25 19.19 -2.23
CA ARG A 131 -17.40 18.93 -3.67
C ARG A 131 -18.47 17.88 -3.96
N THR A 132 -18.57 16.81 -3.17
CA THR A 132 -19.57 15.75 -3.38
C THR A 132 -20.97 16.22 -2.96
N LEU A 133 -21.05 17.02 -1.88
CA LEU A 133 -22.30 17.65 -1.46
C LEU A 133 -22.85 18.63 -2.51
N THR A 134 -21.99 19.43 -3.15
CA THR A 134 -22.43 20.39 -4.17
C THR A 134 -22.88 19.68 -5.45
N SER A 135 -22.18 18.63 -5.88
CA SER A 135 -22.60 17.83 -7.04
C SER A 135 -23.94 17.14 -6.81
N VAL A 136 -24.12 16.47 -5.67
CA VAL A 136 -25.39 15.80 -5.33
C VAL A 136 -26.54 16.81 -5.21
N ARG A 137 -26.31 18.00 -4.65
CA ARG A 137 -27.34 19.07 -4.60
C ARG A 137 -27.71 19.59 -5.99
N LYS A 138 -26.74 19.72 -6.91
CA LYS A 138 -26.98 20.11 -8.30
C LYS A 138 -27.77 19.04 -9.05
N ASP A 139 -27.42 17.77 -8.84
CA ASP A 139 -28.10 16.64 -9.48
C ASP A 139 -29.56 16.52 -9.00
N VAL A 140 -29.81 16.71 -7.70
CA VAL A 140 -31.17 16.73 -7.14
C VAL A 140 -31.97 17.94 -7.63
N ALA A 141 -31.36 19.12 -7.74
CA ALA A 141 -32.02 20.31 -8.29
C ALA A 141 -32.38 20.14 -9.77
N ALA A 142 -31.51 19.54 -10.57
CA ALA A 142 -31.76 19.27 -11.98
C ALA A 142 -32.96 18.32 -12.18
N VAL A 143 -33.08 17.27 -11.36
CA VAL A 143 -34.22 16.34 -11.42
C VAL A 143 -35.53 16.98 -10.96
N ARG A 144 -35.47 17.96 -10.05
CA ARG A 144 -36.67 18.65 -9.53
C ARG A 144 -37.25 19.69 -10.49
N HIS A 145 -36.48 20.16 -11.48
CA HIS A 145 -36.93 21.12 -12.49
C HIS A 145 -37.60 20.49 -13.72
N THR A 146 -37.51 19.16 -13.87
CA THR A 146 -38.07 18.44 -15.02
C THR A 146 -39.51 17.95 -14.80
N ARG A 147 -40.22 18.48 -13.78
CA ARG A 147 -41.59 18.11 -13.44
C ARG A 147 -42.41 19.34 -13.08
#